data_AF-A0AAU1ELN5-F1
#
_entry.id   AF-A0AAU1ELN5-F1
#
_cell.length_a   1.000
_cell.length_b   1.000
_cell.length_c   1.000
_cell.angle_alpha   90.00
_cell.angle_beta   90.00
_cell.angle_gamma   90.00
#
_symmetry.space_group_name_H-M   'P 1'
#
loop_
_entity.id
_entity.type
_entity.pdbx_description
1 polymer ?
#
loop_
_entity_poly.entity_id
_entity_poly.type
_entity_poly.pdbx_seq_one_letter_code
_entity_poly.pdbx_strand_id
1 'polypeptide(L)' 'MLGQPVPLDFHFLDPAAVRSQLEEAGLVVEVGSERLPTYPAEAKTRRAHVIARKPLPG' A
#
# COMPACT_ATOMS: atom_id res chain seq x y z
N MET A 1 22.94 -16.64 11.41
CA MET A 1 22.63 -16.30 12.82
C MET A 1 21.23 -15.69 12.82
N LEU A 2 20.23 -16.40 13.35
CA LEU A 2 18.85 -15.92 13.52
C LEU A 2 18.67 -15.66 15.03
N GLY A 3 18.21 -14.47 15.43
CA GLY A 3 17.98 -14.16 16.86
C GLY A 3 18.53 -12.82 17.36
N GLN A 4 19.03 -11.93 16.50
CA GLN A 4 19.28 -10.55 16.90
C GLN A 4 17.97 -9.75 16.90
N PRO A 5 17.65 -9.00 17.97
CA PRO A 5 16.50 -8.11 17.99
C PRO A 5 16.72 -7.00 16.97
N VAL A 6 15.88 -6.96 15.94
CA VAL A 6 15.84 -5.89 14.97
C VAL A 6 14.69 -4.96 15.38
N PRO A 7 14.95 -3.66 15.62
CA PRO A 7 13.85 -2.71 15.78
C PRO A 7 13.11 -2.61 14.45
N LEU A 8 11.84 -3.01 14.46
CA LEU A 8 10.95 -2.90 13.32
C LEU A 8 9.91 -1.84 13.65
N ASP A 9 9.94 -0.74 12.91
CA ASP A 9 8.89 0.26 12.93
C ASP A 9 7.83 -0.10 11.89
N PHE A 10 6.56 -0.10 12.30
CA PHE A 10 5.43 -0.37 11.41
C PHE A 10 4.66 0.93 11.18
N HIS A 11 4.57 1.35 9.90
CA HIS A 11 3.72 2.45 9.47
C HIS A 11 2.47 1.90 8.79
N PHE A 12 1.31 2.10 9.43
CA PHE A 12 0.03 1.76 8.83
C PHE A 12 -0.45 2.94 7.99
N LEU A 13 -0.58 2.73 6.69
CA LEU A 13 -1.06 3.74 5.75
C LEU A 13 -2.54 3.49 5.44
N ASP A 14 -3.32 4.57 5.43
CA ASP A 14 -4.68 4.55 4.91
C ASP A 14 -4.65 4.54 3.37
N PRO A 15 -5.26 3.56 2.69
CA PRO A 15 -5.26 3.49 1.23
C PRO A 15 -5.80 4.75 0.55
N ALA A 16 -6.78 5.42 1.15
CA ALA A 16 -7.32 6.67 0.61
C ALA A 16 -6.27 7.80 0.65
N ALA A 17 -5.56 7.94 1.78
CA ALA A 17 -4.47 8.91 1.90
C ALA A 17 -3.33 8.64 0.90
N VAL A 18 -2.94 7.36 0.72
CA VAL A 18 -1.93 6.98 -0.26
C VAL A 18 -2.36 7.36 -1.68
N ARG A 19 -3.63 7.13 -2.03
CA ARG A 19 -4.17 7.52 -3.33
C ARG A 19 -4.06 9.04 -3.55
N SER A 20 -4.51 9.84 -2.59
CA SER A 20 -4.44 11.30 -2.70
C SER A 20 -3.01 11.78 -2.88
N GLN A 21 -2.06 11.22 -2.12
CA GLN A 21 -0.64 11.58 -2.25
C GLN A 21 -0.05 11.22 -3.62
N LEU A 22 -0.46 10.10 -4.22
CA LEU A 22 -0.03 9.74 -5.58
C LEU A 22 -0.58 10.71 -6.64
N GLU A 23 -1.85 11.09 -6.52
CA GLU A 23 -2.49 12.06 -7.42
C GLU A 23 -1.85 13.46 -7.26
N GLU A 24 -1.57 13.91 -6.05
CA GLU A 24 -0.84 15.15 -5.76
C GLU A 24 0.59 15.15 -6.31
N ALA A 25 1.23 13.97 -6.33
CA ALA A 25 2.54 13.79 -6.97
C ALA A 25 2.49 13.77 -8.51
N GLY A 26 1.30 13.96 -9.12
CA GLY A 26 1.11 14.01 -10.56
C GLY A 26 1.02 12.64 -11.23
N LEU A 27 0.87 11.56 -10.47
CA LEU A 27 0.60 10.23 -11.02
C LEU A 27 -0.89 10.06 -11.28
N VAL A 28 -1.23 9.26 -12.29
CA VAL A 28 -2.61 8.85 -12.56
C VAL A 28 -2.84 7.52 -11.88
N VAL A 29 -3.73 7.48 -10.88
CA VAL A 29 -4.14 6.25 -10.20
C VAL A 29 -5.22 5.56 -11.05
N GLU A 30 -4.94 4.33 -11.49
CA GLU A 30 -5.83 3.58 -12.38
C GLU A 30 -6.76 2.64 -11.61
N VAL A 31 -6.24 2.03 -10.54
CA VAL A 31 -6.98 1.04 -9.74
C VAL A 31 -6.60 1.18 -8.27
N GLY A 32 -7.62 1.17 -7.42
CA GLY A 32 -7.49 0.87 -6.00
C GLY A 32 -8.38 -0.33 -5.67
N SER A 33 -7.82 -1.36 -5.06
CA SER A 33 -8.57 -2.54 -4.61
C SER A 33 -8.16 -2.93 -3.20
N GLU A 34 -9.14 -3.17 -2.34
CA GLU A 34 -8.91 -3.66 -1.01
C GLU A 34 -9.13 -5.15 -0.92
N ARG A 35 -8.26 -5.82 -0.19
CA ARG A 35 -8.31 -7.26 0.04
C ARG A 35 -8.42 -7.54 1.52
N LEU A 36 -9.48 -8.26 1.88
CA LEU A 36 -9.62 -8.85 3.20
C LEU A 36 -8.72 -10.09 3.32
N PRO A 37 -8.21 -10.39 4.53
CA PRO A 37 -7.49 -11.64 4.77
C PRO A 37 -8.34 -12.84 4.33
N THR A 38 -7.75 -13.74 3.56
CA THR A 38 -8.45 -14.86 2.92
C THR A 38 -8.03 -16.20 3.52
N TYR A 39 -6.86 -16.27 4.15
CA TYR A 39 -6.35 -17.49 4.77
C TYR A 39 -6.16 -17.34 6.29
N PRO A 40 -6.37 -18.40 7.07
CA PRO A 40 -6.21 -18.36 8.54
C PRO A 40 -4.81 -17.94 9.02
N ALA A 41 -3.77 -18.21 8.24
CA ALA A 41 -2.39 -17.88 8.55
C ALA A 41 -1.99 -16.45 8.13
N GLU A 42 -2.86 -15.70 7.45
CA GLU A 42 -2.56 -14.33 7.09
C GLU A 42 -2.64 -13.41 8.32
N ALA A 43 -1.72 -12.45 8.39
CA ALA A 43 -1.83 -11.36 9.34
C ALA A 43 -3.17 -10.64 9.15
N LYS A 44 -3.85 -10.33 10.26
CA LYS A 44 -5.16 -9.66 10.28
C LYS A 44 -5.04 -8.16 9.99
N THR A 45 -4.46 -7.82 8.83
CA THR A 45 -4.29 -6.46 8.34
C THR A 45 -5.21 -6.20 7.15
N ARG A 46 -5.76 -4.99 7.04
CA ARG A 46 -6.40 -4.52 5.80
C ARG A 46 -5.30 -4.28 4.77
N ARG A 47 -5.42 -4.91 3.59
CA ARG A 47 -4.46 -4.74 2.50
C ARG A 47 -5.12 -4.00 1.36
N ALA A 48 -4.38 -3.12 0.71
CA ALA A 48 -4.82 -2.48 -0.52
C ALA A 48 -3.73 -2.60 -1.57
N HIS A 49 -4.15 -2.72 -2.83
CA HIS A 49 -3.30 -2.59 -4.00
C HIS A 49 -3.68 -1.30 -4.72
N VAL A 50 -2.70 -0.43 -4.96
CA VAL A 50 -2.86 0.80 -5.73
C VAL A 50 -1.96 0.71 -6.95
N ILE A 51 -2.54 0.82 -8.14
CA ILE A 51 -1.83 0.83 -9.41
C ILE A 51 -1.87 2.26 -9.94
N ALA A 52 -0.70 2.86 -10.15
CA ALA A 52 -0.55 4.20 -10.68
C ALA A 52 0.48 4.20 -11.81
N ARG A 53 0.29 5.11 -12.76
CA ARG A 53 1.21 5.31 -13.88
C ARG A 53 1.63 6.76 -14.00
N LYS A 54 2.70 6.98 -14.76
CA LYS A 54 3.07 8.33 -15.20
C LYS A 54 1.95 8.92 -16.08
N PRO A 55 1.74 10.25 -16.03
CA PRO A 55 0.85 10.91 -16.97
C PRO A 55 1.39 10.73 -18.40
N LEU A 56 0.49 10.77 -19.39
CA LEU A 56 0.92 10.75 -20.79
C LEU A 56 1.70 12.05 -21.08
N PRO A 57 2.69 12.03 -22.00
CA PRO A 57 3.26 13.25 -22.52
C PRO A 57 2.14 14.12 -23.10
N GLY A 58 2.14 15.41 -22.74
CA GLY A 58 1.24 16.42 -23.32
C GLY A 58 1.65 16.84 -24.72
#